data_AF-A0A8D6JU98-F1
#
_entry.id   AF-A0A8D6JU98-F1
#
_cell.length_a   1.000
_cell.length_b   1.000
_cell.length_c   1.000
_cell.angle_alpha   90.00
_cell.angle_beta   90.00
_cell.angle_gamma   90.00
#
_symmetry.space_group_name_H-M   'P 1'
#
loop_
_entity.id
_entity.type
_entity.pdbx_description
1 polymer ?
#
loop_
_entity_poly.entity_id
_entity_poly.type
_entity_poly.pdbx_seq_one_letter_code
_entity_poly.pdbx_strand_id
1 'polypeptide(L)' 'FMHSFMIVFRVWCGEWIESMWDCMLVGDVSCIPFFLATVVIGNLV' A
#
# COMPACT_ATOMS: atom_id res chain seq x y z
N PHE A 1 -0.99 2.60 -14.77
CA PHE A 1 0.28 3.13 -14.22
C PHE A 1 0.05 4.35 -13.32
N MET A 2 -0.53 5.45 -13.82
CA MET A 2 -0.78 6.65 -12.99
C MET A 2 -1.65 6.39 -11.74
N HIS A 3 -2.69 5.57 -11.86
CA HIS A 3 -3.53 5.20 -10.71
C HIS A 3 -2.75 4.44 -9.63
N SER A 4 -1.97 3.43 -10.02
CA SER A 4 -1.11 2.67 -9.11
C SER A 4 -0.04 3.54 -8.44
N PHE A 5 0.52 4.53 -9.15
CA PHE A 5 1.48 5.47 -8.59
C PHE A 5 0.84 6.36 -7.50
N MET A 6 -0.38 6.86 -7.73
CA MET A 6 -1.10 7.67 -6.73
C MET A 6 -1.42 6.87 -5.46
N ILE A 7 -1.71 5.57 -5.58
CA ILE A 7 -1.95 4.68 -4.42
C ILE A 7 -0.68 4.54 -3.58
N VAL A 8 0.49 4.34 -4.18
CA VAL A 8 1.76 4.26 -3.44
C VAL A 8 2.08 5.59 -2.75
N PHE A 9 1.77 6.72 -3.40
CA PHE A 9 1.95 8.05 -2.79
C PHE A 9 1.03 8.27 -1.58
N ARG A 10 -0.24 7.82 -1.66
CA ARG A 10 -1.19 7.82 -0.54
C ARG A 10 -0.71 6.99 0.66
N VAL A 11 -0.13 5.82 0.39
CA VAL A 11 0.47 4.96 1.42
C VAL A 11 1.58 5.69 2.18
N TRP A 12 2.43 6.46 1.48
CA TRP A 12 3.47 7.28 2.08
C TRP A 12 2.93 8.45 2.91
N CYS A 13 1.77 9.00 2.55
CA CYS A 13 1.07 10.02 3.36
C CYS A 13 0.42 9.45 4.64
N GLY A 14 0.51 8.14 4.88
CA GLY A 14 -0.04 7.47 6.06
C GLY A 14 -1.42 6.84 5.86
N GLU A 15 -2.03 6.98 4.68
CA GLU A 15 -3.35 6.43 4.35
C GLU A 15 -3.24 5.02 3.72
N TRP A 16 -2.50 4.11 4.35
CA TRP A 16 -2.23 2.78 3.80
C TRP A 16 -3.25 1.71 4.22
N ILE A 17 -3.92 1.89 5.36
CA ILE A 17 -4.84 0.87 5.92
C ILE A 17 -6.06 0.65 5.02
N GLU A 18 -6.66 1.73 4.50
CA GLU A 18 -7.87 1.70 3.66
C GLU A 18 -7.60 0.93 2.35
N SER A 19 -6.49 1.26 1.68
CA SER A 19 -6.07 0.58 0.44
C SER A 19 -5.65 -0.88 0.67
N MET A 20 -5.09 -1.20 1.84
CA MET A 20 -4.75 -2.58 2.21
C MET A 20 -6.01 -3.43 2.38
N TRP A 21 -7.02 -2.91 3.09
CA TRP A 21 -8.29 -3.61 3.31
C TRP A 21 -9.05 -3.86 2.00
N ASP A 22 -9.08 -2.87 1.10
CA ASP A 22 -9.66 -3.03 -0.24
C ASP A 22 -8.94 -4.11 -1.06
N CYS A 23 -7.60 -4.12 -1.03
CA CYS A 23 -6.79 -5.14 -1.69
C CYS A 23 -7.04 -6.54 -1.11
N MET A 24 -7.20 -6.67 0.21
CA MET A 24 -7.49 -7.94 0.88
C MET A 24 -8.91 -8.45 0.59
N LEU A 25 -9.88 -7.56 0.36
CA LEU A 25 -11.26 -7.93 0.03
C LEU A 25 -11.39 -8.51 -1.39
N VAL A 26 -10.62 -7.97 -2.34
CA VAL A 26 -10.68 -8.36 -3.76
C VAL A 26 -9.64 -9.41 -4.12
N GLY A 27 -8.52 -9.45 -3.41
CA GLY A 27 -7.38 -10.32 -3.66
C GLY A 27 -7.10 -11.29 -2.52
N ASP A 28 -5.82 -11.42 -2.19
CA ASP A 28 -5.29 -12.41 -1.25
C ASP A 28 -4.51 -11.73 -0.11
N VAL A 29 -4.17 -12.51 0.91
CA VAL A 29 -3.33 -12.06 2.05
C VAL A 29 -1.93 -11.57 1.65
N SER A 30 -1.53 -11.77 0.39
CA SER A 30 -0.30 -11.24 -0.21
C SER A 30 -0.26 -9.71 -0.32
N CYS A 31 -1.41 -9.03 -0.22
CA CYS A 31 -1.48 -7.57 -0.12
C CYS A 31 -0.76 -7.04 1.13
N ILE A 32 -0.84 -7.75 2.25
CA ILE A 32 -0.28 -7.32 3.55
C ILE A 32 1.25 -7.10 3.48
N PRO A 33 2.07 -8.08 3.05
CA PRO A 33 3.52 -7.88 2.94
C PRO A 33 3.91 -6.82 1.90
N PHE A 34 3.10 -6.60 0.86
CA PHE A 34 3.36 -5.57 -0.15
C PHE A 34 3.22 -4.14 0.42
N PHE A 35 2.12 -3.87 1.12
CA PHE A 35 1.88 -2.57 1.76
C PHE A 35 2.86 -2.32 2.92
N LEU A 36 3.20 -3.35 3.70
CA LEU A 36 4.22 -3.24 4.75
C LEU A 36 5.60 -2.93 4.17
N ALA A 37 6.02 -3.61 3.10
CA ALA A 37 7.30 -3.35 2.45
C ALA A 37 7.39 -1.91 1.92
N THR A 38 6.31 -1.38 1.34
CA THR A 38 6.28 0.01 0.83
C THR A 38 6.35 1.05 1.94
N VAL A 39 5.73 0.81 3.10
CA VAL A 39 5.84 1.69 4.28
C VAL A 39 7.25 1.63 4.89
N VAL A 40 7.85 0.43 4.98
CA VAL A 40 9.22 0.26 5.51
C VAL A 40 10.22 0.97 4.60
N ILE A 41 10.13 0.75 3.28
CA ILE A 41 11.01 1.44 2.32
C ILE A 41 10.77 2.95 2.36
N GLY A 42 9.52 3.40 2.46
CA GLY A 42 9.20 4.83 2.52
C GLY A 42 9.60 5.56 3.81
N ASN A 43 9.80 4.84 4.91
CA ASN A 43 10.37 5.41 6.14
C ASN A 43 11.89 5.31 6.22
N LEU A 44 12.49 4.38 5.46
CA LEU A 44 13.94 4.17 5.47
C LEU A 44 14.68 5.09 4.49
N VAL A 45 13.97 5.58 3.47
CA VAL A 45 14.43 6.63 2.54
C VAL A 45 14.14 8.01 3.15
#